data_AF-A0A525VRF1-F1
#
_entry.id   AF-A0A525VRF1-F1
#
_cell.length_a   1.000
_cell.length_b   1.000
_cell.length_c   1.000
_cell.angle_alpha   90.00
_cell.angle_beta   90.00
_cell.angle_gamma   90.00
#
_symmetry.space_group_name_H-M   'P 1'
#
loop_
_entity.id
_entity.type
_entity.pdbx_description
1 polymer ?
#
loop_
_entity_poly.entity_id
_entity_poly.type
_entity_poly.pdbx_seq_one_letter_code
_entity_poly.pdbx_strand_id
1 'polypeptide(L)'
;SQMGIVWTTHMRFEKSLLDDQVWQDAKDSGCRYLHFGYESGNERVLKLMDKATTTDVITKHLQLSADAGIWNHCMGFFGFPGETREDAWSSVEFLEANKEHVHSLGFGTFDLGRHNPVAKNPEKWGVTAYKNPEWDLALDYYYTVKNGMSIEEAERVFQDFERNHNPGWDLRLFIREYIFLYIARFGLQKLPDLQYQAAKIVGAAPSLAGKM
;
A
#
# COMPACT_ATOMS: atom_id res chain seq x y z
N SER A 1 28.05 -15.61 9.55
CA SER A 1 28.40 -16.04 8.17
C SER A 1 27.80 -15.05 7.19
N GLN A 2 28.55 -14.51 6.23
CA GLN A 2 27.98 -13.69 5.15
C GLN A 2 27.91 -14.54 3.88
N MET A 3 26.76 -15.19 3.65
CA MET A 3 26.54 -16.04 2.47
C MET A 3 26.34 -15.23 1.16
N GLY A 4 26.40 -13.90 1.22
CA GLY A 4 26.13 -13.03 0.07
C GLY A 4 24.69 -13.10 -0.43
N ILE A 5 23.78 -13.66 0.36
CA ILE A 5 22.36 -13.77 0.03
C ILE A 5 21.68 -12.45 0.40
N VAL A 6 20.90 -11.92 -0.53
CA VAL A 6 20.00 -10.78 -0.32
C VAL A 6 18.57 -11.28 -0.47
N TRP A 7 17.66 -10.80 0.38
CA TRP A 7 16.30 -11.29 0.40
C TRP A 7 15.26 -10.19 0.64
N THR A 8 14.03 -10.53 0.29
CA THR A 8 12.81 -9.74 0.52
C THR A 8 11.70 -10.69 0.99
N THR A 9 10.70 -10.17 1.69
CA THR A 9 9.51 -10.94 2.08
C THR A 9 8.30 -10.04 2.25
N HIS A 10 7.15 -10.67 2.48
CA HIS A 10 5.93 -10.02 2.92
C HIS A 10 5.84 -10.11 4.44
N MET A 11 5.41 -9.02 5.08
CA MET A 11 5.36 -8.90 6.52
C MET A 11 4.08 -8.20 6.96
N ARG A 12 3.63 -8.55 8.17
CA ARG A 12 2.57 -7.83 8.87
C ARG A 12 3.18 -6.89 9.89
N PHE A 13 2.46 -5.82 10.19
CA PHE A 13 2.75 -4.99 11.34
C PHE A 13 2.41 -5.75 12.63
N GLU A 14 3.43 -6.23 13.33
CA GLU A 14 3.30 -7.11 14.51
C GLU A 14 3.94 -6.47 15.74
N LYS A 15 3.23 -6.51 16.88
CA LYS A 15 3.72 -5.97 18.17
C LYS A 15 4.98 -6.67 18.67
N SER A 16 5.18 -7.94 18.29
CA SER A 16 6.36 -8.72 18.68
C SER A 16 7.64 -8.35 17.91
N LEU A 17 7.54 -7.49 16.89
CA LEU A 17 8.67 -7.08 16.03
C LEU A 17 9.05 -5.60 16.24
N LEU A 18 8.85 -5.09 17.46
CA LEU A 18 9.15 -3.69 17.82
C LEU A 18 10.54 -3.47 18.43
N ASP A 19 11.32 -4.54 18.59
CA ASP A 19 12.71 -4.46 19.06
C ASP A 19 13.64 -4.05 17.92
N ASP A 20 14.34 -2.93 18.09
CA ASP A 20 15.32 -2.38 17.15
C ASP A 20 16.37 -3.42 16.70
N GLN A 21 16.77 -4.34 17.59
CA GLN A 21 17.77 -5.37 17.26
C GLN A 21 17.29 -6.31 16.15
N VAL A 22 15.99 -6.62 16.10
CA VAL A 22 15.41 -7.50 15.08
C VAL A 22 15.59 -6.92 13.68
N TRP A 23 15.51 -5.60 13.54
CA TRP A 23 15.64 -4.92 12.25
C TRP A 23 17.10 -4.83 11.80
N GLN A 24 18.03 -4.68 12.74
CA GLN A 24 19.46 -4.77 12.43
C GLN A 24 19.84 -6.21 12.04
N ASP A 25 19.35 -7.21 12.76
CA ASP A 25 19.55 -8.62 12.41
C ASP A 25 18.99 -8.94 11.02
N ALA A 26 17.79 -8.42 10.71
CA ALA A 26 17.20 -8.55 9.37
C ALA A 26 18.11 -7.94 8.30
N LYS A 27 18.57 -6.70 8.49
CA LYS A 27 19.51 -6.04 7.57
C LYS A 27 20.81 -6.81 7.40
N ASP A 28 21.44 -7.23 8.49
CA ASP A 28 22.72 -7.92 8.47
C ASP A 28 22.63 -9.32 7.85
N SER A 29 21.47 -9.96 7.97
CA SER A 29 21.17 -11.23 7.28
C SER A 29 20.91 -11.07 5.78
N GLY A 30 20.82 -9.84 5.26
CA GLY A 30 20.60 -9.55 3.84
C GLY A 30 19.20 -9.05 3.47
N CYS A 31 18.32 -8.71 4.43
CA CYS A 31 17.05 -8.06 4.13
C CYS A 31 17.29 -6.69 3.52
N ARG A 32 16.65 -6.41 2.38
CA ARG A 32 16.76 -5.09 1.73
C ARG A 32 15.43 -4.46 1.40
N TYR A 33 14.37 -5.25 1.31
CA TYR A 33 13.07 -4.79 0.87
C TYR A 33 11.96 -5.57 1.57
N LEU A 34 10.97 -4.88 2.14
CA LEU A 34 9.83 -5.48 2.81
C LEU A 34 8.52 -4.97 2.23
N HIS A 35 7.60 -5.89 1.99
CA HIS A 35 6.24 -5.60 1.58
C HIS A 35 5.34 -5.69 2.81
N PHE A 36 4.78 -4.58 3.24
CA PHE A 36 3.86 -4.54 4.38
C PHE A 36 2.41 -4.55 3.91
N GLY A 37 1.62 -5.47 4.47
CA GLY A 37 0.17 -5.35 4.41
C GLY A 37 -0.28 -4.21 5.31
N TYR A 38 -0.38 -3.00 4.75
CA TYR A 38 -0.83 -1.79 5.42
C TYR A 38 -2.34 -1.79 5.59
N GLU A 39 -3.07 -2.12 4.51
CA GLU A 39 -4.53 -2.15 4.45
C GLU A 39 -5.19 -0.78 4.72
N SER A 40 -5.04 -0.23 5.92
CA SER A 40 -5.54 1.08 6.34
C SER A 40 -4.76 1.65 7.54
N GLY A 41 -4.56 2.96 7.56
CA GLY A 41 -4.04 3.72 8.71
C GLY A 41 -5.13 4.23 9.64
N ASN A 42 -6.34 3.71 9.51
CA ASN A 42 -7.47 4.08 10.35
C ASN A 42 -7.81 2.93 11.31
N GLU A 43 -7.70 3.20 12.62
CA GLU A 43 -7.97 2.23 13.71
C GLU A 43 -9.36 1.58 13.63
N ARG A 44 -10.37 2.33 13.18
CA ARG A 44 -11.73 1.80 13.02
C ARG A 44 -11.74 0.75 11.92
N VAL A 45 -11.17 1.07 10.76
CA VAL A 45 -11.11 0.18 9.59
C VAL A 45 -10.27 -1.06 9.88
N LEU A 46 -9.12 -0.91 10.53
CA LEU A 46 -8.28 -2.04 10.98
C LEU A 46 -9.07 -3.02 11.86
N LYS A 47 -9.90 -2.51 12.77
CA LYS A 47 -10.81 -3.33 13.60
C LYS A 47 -11.94 -3.97 12.76
N LEU A 48 -12.51 -3.25 11.79
CA LEU A 48 -13.51 -3.82 10.87
C LEU A 48 -12.95 -5.01 10.07
N MET A 49 -11.67 -4.93 9.69
CA MET A 49 -10.93 -5.98 8.99
C MET A 49 -10.44 -7.11 9.90
N ASP A 50 -10.64 -7.01 11.23
CA ASP A 50 -10.13 -7.96 12.22
C ASP A 50 -8.59 -8.08 12.18
N LYS A 51 -7.89 -6.95 12.03
CA LYS A 51 -6.42 -6.89 12.01
C LYS A 51 -5.88 -6.70 13.43
N ALA A 52 -4.89 -7.50 13.79
CA ALA A 52 -4.24 -7.48 15.10
C ALA A 52 -3.10 -6.42 15.20
N THR A 53 -3.29 -5.24 14.60
CA THR A 53 -2.30 -4.14 14.61
C THR A 53 -2.94 -2.82 15.06
N THR A 54 -2.11 -1.80 15.29
CA THR A 54 -2.53 -0.42 15.59
C THR A 54 -1.69 0.56 14.78
N THR A 55 -2.18 1.78 14.60
CA THR A 55 -1.45 2.86 13.91
C THR A 55 -0.11 3.15 14.57
N ASP A 56 -0.02 3.09 15.90
CA ASP A 56 1.26 3.22 16.62
C ASP A 56 2.28 2.12 16.25
N VAL A 57 1.81 0.88 16.09
CA VAL A 57 2.67 -0.25 15.66
C VAL A 57 3.12 -0.04 14.23
N ILE A 58 2.23 0.42 13.35
CA ILE A 58 2.54 0.75 11.96
C ILE A 58 3.61 1.84 11.91
N THR A 59 3.40 2.97 12.59
CA THR A 59 4.36 4.09 12.68
C THR A 59 5.73 3.60 13.14
N LYS A 60 5.79 2.80 14.21
CA LYS A 60 7.06 2.29 14.72
C LYS A 60 7.75 1.35 13.73
N HIS A 61 7.03 0.47 13.03
CA HIS A 61 7.63 -0.39 11.99
C HIS A 61 8.17 0.42 10.80
N LEU A 62 7.46 1.45 10.36
CA LEU A 62 7.92 2.33 9.29
C LEU A 62 9.24 3.01 9.68
N GLN A 63 9.29 3.58 10.88
CA GLN A 63 10.52 4.16 11.45
C GLN A 63 11.66 3.14 11.53
N LEU A 64 11.42 1.96 12.15
CA LEU A 64 12.45 0.94 12.36
C LEU A 64 13.02 0.40 11.06
N SER A 65 12.16 0.13 10.08
CA SER A 65 12.60 -0.33 8.76
C SER A 65 13.43 0.73 8.04
N ALA A 66 13.00 2.00 8.09
CA ALA A 66 13.72 3.11 7.49
C ALA A 66 15.09 3.34 8.15
N ASP A 67 15.16 3.35 9.48
CA ASP A 67 16.41 3.55 10.25
C ASP A 67 17.39 2.40 10.03
N ALA A 68 16.90 1.17 9.90
CA ALA A 68 17.72 0.02 9.55
C ALA A 68 18.25 0.11 8.11
N GLY A 69 17.70 0.98 7.26
CA GLY A 69 18.03 1.02 5.84
C GLY A 69 17.46 -0.20 5.11
N ILE A 70 16.21 -0.55 5.41
CA ILE A 70 15.40 -1.53 4.71
C ILE A 70 14.26 -0.76 4.03
N TRP A 71 14.14 -0.91 2.70
CA TRP A 71 13.07 -0.25 1.98
C TRP A 71 11.72 -0.87 2.35
N ASN A 72 10.73 -0.06 2.66
CA ASN A 72 9.37 -0.51 2.96
C ASN A 72 8.41 -0.15 1.82
N HIS A 73 7.55 -1.09 1.46
CA HIS A 73 6.48 -0.86 0.51
C HIS A 73 5.14 -1.20 1.16
N CYS A 74 4.31 -0.18 1.34
CA CYS A 74 3.03 -0.31 2.02
C CYS A 74 1.95 -0.62 0.99
N MET A 75 1.33 -1.79 1.15
CA MET A 75 0.25 -2.25 0.30
C MET A 75 -1.07 -2.05 1.02
N GLY A 76 -1.98 -1.29 0.40
CA GLY A 76 -3.28 -0.96 0.96
C GLY A 76 -4.34 -0.97 -0.12
N PHE A 77 -5.59 -0.75 0.29
CA PHE A 77 -6.68 -0.61 -0.65
C PHE A 77 -7.80 0.23 -0.04
N PHE A 78 -8.66 0.77 -0.90
CA PHE A 78 -9.87 1.48 -0.50
C PHE A 78 -11.12 0.67 -0.78
N GLY A 79 -12.19 0.94 -0.04
CA GLY A 79 -13.50 0.33 -0.28
C GLY A 79 -13.71 -0.99 0.45
N PHE A 80 -13.04 -1.20 1.59
CA PHE A 80 -13.41 -2.33 2.43
C PHE A 80 -14.88 -2.21 2.85
N PRO A 81 -15.67 -3.30 2.89
CA PRO A 81 -17.05 -3.23 3.33
C PRO A 81 -17.21 -2.56 4.71
N GLY A 82 -17.97 -1.44 4.75
CA GLY A 82 -18.15 -0.60 5.93
C GLY A 82 -17.10 0.51 6.13
N GLU A 83 -16.13 0.66 5.24
CA GLU A 83 -15.22 1.82 5.17
C GLU A 83 -15.94 3.03 4.58
N THR A 84 -15.82 4.19 5.23
CA THR A 84 -16.37 5.46 4.71
C THR A 84 -15.30 6.24 3.97
N ARG A 85 -15.71 7.27 3.21
CA ARG A 85 -14.77 8.16 2.52
C ARG A 85 -13.85 8.88 3.51
N GLU A 86 -14.38 9.26 4.66
CA GLU A 86 -13.64 9.93 5.73
C GLU A 86 -12.56 9.01 6.32
N ASP A 87 -12.85 7.72 6.49
CA ASP A 87 -11.85 6.77 6.98
C ASP A 87 -10.73 6.54 5.96
N ALA A 88 -11.10 6.44 4.68
CA ALA A 88 -10.14 6.29 3.60
C ALA A 88 -9.17 7.48 3.54
N TRP A 89 -9.68 8.71 3.67
CA TRP A 89 -8.81 9.90 3.72
C TRP A 89 -7.99 9.99 5.00
N SER A 90 -8.55 9.59 6.15
CA SER A 90 -7.77 9.46 7.39
C SER A 90 -6.60 8.47 7.25
N SER A 91 -6.78 7.39 6.48
CA SER A 91 -5.71 6.44 6.14
C SER A 91 -4.64 7.07 5.25
N VAL A 92 -5.01 7.96 4.32
CA VAL A 92 -4.05 8.72 3.49
C VAL A 92 -3.28 9.74 4.34
N GLU A 93 -3.99 10.49 5.18
CA GLU A 93 -3.38 11.46 6.11
C GLU A 93 -2.37 10.80 7.05
N PHE A 94 -2.64 9.56 7.48
CA PHE A 94 -1.69 8.77 8.26
C PHE A 94 -0.38 8.50 7.49
N LEU A 95 -0.45 8.14 6.21
CA LEU A 95 0.75 7.95 5.38
C LEU A 95 1.51 9.27 5.19
N GLU A 96 0.80 10.37 4.94
CA GLU A 96 1.40 11.70 4.79
C GLU A 96 2.13 12.15 6.07
N ALA A 97 1.55 11.87 7.24
CA ALA A 97 2.18 12.13 8.53
C ALA A 97 3.46 11.31 8.76
N ASN A 98 3.58 10.16 8.11
CA ASN A 98 4.72 9.25 8.20
C ASN A 98 5.60 9.26 6.93
N LYS A 99 5.41 10.22 6.02
CA LYS A 99 6.03 10.20 4.68
C LYS A 99 7.56 10.13 4.66
N GLU A 100 8.22 10.62 5.70
CA GLU A 100 9.68 10.56 5.84
C GLU A 100 10.19 9.12 6.08
N HIS A 101 9.30 8.21 6.50
CA HIS A 101 9.59 6.80 6.75
C HIS A 101 8.88 5.86 5.77
N VAL A 102 7.98 6.36 4.92
CA VAL A 102 7.27 5.57 3.91
C VAL A 102 7.99 5.72 2.57
N HIS A 103 8.49 4.62 2.03
CA HIS A 103 9.31 4.70 0.83
C HIS A 103 8.54 4.51 -0.48
N SER A 104 7.51 3.66 -0.49
CA SER A 104 6.68 3.42 -1.67
C SER A 104 5.35 2.80 -1.30
N LEU A 105 4.36 2.95 -2.17
CA LEU A 105 2.99 2.47 -1.97
C LEU A 105 2.54 1.55 -3.11
N GLY A 106 1.68 0.60 -2.78
CA GLY A 106 0.98 -0.25 -3.76
C GLY A 106 -0.50 -0.31 -3.39
N PHE A 107 -1.30 0.59 -3.96
CA PHE A 107 -2.70 0.76 -3.60
C PHE A 107 -3.63 0.29 -4.72
N GLY A 108 -4.83 -0.12 -4.33
CA GLY A 108 -5.92 -0.45 -5.24
C GLY A 108 -7.27 -0.34 -4.54
N THR A 109 -8.26 -1.06 -5.04
CA THR A 109 -9.57 -1.19 -4.40
C THR A 109 -9.76 -2.60 -3.84
N PHE A 110 -10.66 -2.76 -2.89
CA PHE A 110 -11.00 -4.06 -2.33
C PHE A 110 -11.63 -4.97 -3.41
N ASP A 111 -11.08 -6.16 -3.57
CA ASP A 111 -11.65 -7.21 -4.41
C ASP A 111 -12.28 -8.32 -3.55
N LEU A 112 -13.49 -8.75 -3.90
CA LEU A 112 -14.16 -9.86 -3.22
C LEU A 112 -13.69 -11.21 -3.76
N GLY A 113 -12.48 -11.59 -3.37
CA GLY A 113 -11.89 -12.88 -3.72
C GLY A 113 -12.68 -14.07 -3.15
N ARG A 114 -12.89 -15.08 -4.00
CA ARG A 114 -13.72 -16.28 -3.78
C ARG A 114 -13.50 -16.98 -2.44
N HIS A 115 -12.28 -16.92 -1.90
CA HIS A 115 -11.89 -17.63 -0.68
C HIS A 115 -11.50 -16.72 0.49
N ASN A 116 -11.64 -15.40 0.34
CA ASN A 116 -11.33 -14.46 1.42
C ASN A 116 -12.40 -14.55 2.55
N PRO A 117 -12.09 -14.06 3.77
CA PRO A 117 -13.03 -14.14 4.90
C PRO A 117 -14.38 -13.48 4.65
N VAL A 118 -14.39 -12.40 3.87
CA VAL A 118 -15.59 -11.64 3.52
C VAL A 118 -16.52 -12.45 2.62
N ALA A 119 -15.99 -13.12 1.59
CA ALA A 119 -16.78 -13.98 0.71
C ALA A 119 -17.34 -15.23 1.42
N LYS A 120 -16.67 -15.68 2.49
CA LYS A 120 -17.10 -16.82 3.32
C LYS A 120 -18.23 -16.46 4.29
N ASN A 121 -18.25 -15.22 4.80
CA ASN A 121 -19.27 -14.75 5.76
C ASN A 121 -19.78 -13.35 5.35
N PRO A 122 -20.38 -13.20 4.16
CA PRO A 122 -20.70 -11.90 3.59
C PRO A 122 -21.68 -11.09 4.45
N GLU A 123 -22.57 -11.76 5.18
CA GLU A 123 -23.54 -11.15 6.10
C GLU A 123 -22.87 -10.37 7.24
N LYS A 124 -21.70 -10.82 7.73
CA LYS A 124 -20.94 -10.14 8.80
C LYS A 124 -20.56 -8.71 8.40
N TRP A 125 -20.28 -8.50 7.12
CA TRP A 125 -19.86 -7.21 6.59
C TRP A 125 -20.93 -6.54 5.70
N GLY A 126 -22.15 -7.10 5.64
CA GLY A 126 -23.23 -6.56 4.81
C GLY A 126 -22.92 -6.59 3.31
N VAL A 127 -22.19 -7.60 2.84
CA VAL A 127 -21.82 -7.79 1.44
C VAL A 127 -22.85 -8.69 0.76
N THR A 128 -23.18 -8.40 -0.50
CA THR A 128 -23.96 -9.29 -1.37
C THR A 128 -23.14 -9.60 -2.61
N ALA A 129 -22.69 -10.84 -2.74
CA ALA A 129 -21.88 -11.29 -3.88
C ALA A 129 -22.76 -11.78 -5.04
N TYR A 130 -22.43 -11.36 -6.25
CA TYR A 130 -22.98 -11.91 -7.48
C TYR A 130 -22.17 -13.15 -7.90
N LYS A 131 -22.84 -14.30 -7.96
CA LYS A 131 -22.25 -15.58 -8.34
C LYS A 131 -22.89 -16.08 -9.62
N ASN A 132 -22.11 -16.18 -10.70
CA ASN A 132 -22.55 -16.83 -11.93
C ASN A 132 -22.02 -18.27 -11.97
N PRO A 133 -22.90 -19.29 -12.02
CA PRO A 133 -22.50 -20.70 -12.14
C PRO A 133 -21.65 -21.02 -13.39
N GLU A 134 -21.76 -20.21 -14.44
CA GLU A 134 -20.98 -20.39 -15.67
C GLU A 134 -19.54 -19.85 -15.56
N TRP A 135 -19.22 -19.13 -14.48
CA TRP A 135 -17.88 -18.57 -14.24
C TRP A 135 -17.10 -19.43 -13.25
N ASP A 136 -16.88 -20.69 -13.60
CA ASP A 136 -16.19 -21.68 -12.76
C ASP A 136 -14.75 -21.28 -12.41
N LEU A 137 -14.07 -20.54 -13.30
CA LEU A 137 -12.71 -20.00 -13.12
C LEU A 137 -12.65 -18.59 -12.48
N ALA A 138 -13.78 -17.93 -12.19
CA ALA A 138 -13.74 -16.60 -11.58
C ALA A 138 -13.13 -16.63 -10.17
N LEU A 139 -12.06 -15.86 -9.99
CA LEU A 139 -11.35 -15.74 -8.70
C LEU A 139 -11.98 -14.69 -7.79
N ASP A 140 -12.71 -13.73 -8.37
CA ASP A 140 -13.35 -12.62 -7.67
C ASP A 140 -14.82 -12.53 -8.05
N TYR A 141 -15.63 -11.96 -7.16
CA TYR A 141 -17.05 -11.72 -7.39
C TYR A 141 -17.32 -10.23 -7.52
N TYR A 142 -18.24 -9.86 -8.42
CA TYR A 142 -18.93 -8.58 -8.29
C TYR A 142 -19.75 -8.58 -7.01
N TYR A 143 -19.87 -7.44 -6.35
CA TYR A 143 -20.60 -7.34 -5.09
C TYR A 143 -21.19 -5.96 -4.87
N THR A 144 -22.17 -5.90 -3.97
CA THR A 144 -22.65 -4.65 -3.39
C THR A 144 -22.46 -4.68 -1.88
N VAL A 145 -22.33 -3.51 -1.27
CA VAL A 145 -22.25 -3.36 0.19
C VAL A 145 -23.48 -2.64 0.72
N LYS A 146 -23.92 -3.02 1.92
CA LYS A 146 -24.99 -2.34 2.64
C LYS A 146 -24.53 -1.04 3.29
N ASN A 147 -23.29 -1.00 3.76
CA ASN A 147 -22.70 0.12 4.49
C ASN A 147 -21.30 0.42 3.94
N GLY A 148 -20.89 1.68 4.02
CA GLY A 148 -19.61 2.15 3.50
C GLY A 148 -19.69 2.50 2.00
N MET A 149 -18.53 2.68 1.39
CA MET A 149 -18.40 3.06 -0.01
C MET A 149 -18.80 1.92 -0.95
N SER A 150 -19.55 2.27 -2.00
CA SER A 150 -19.69 1.44 -3.20
C SER A 150 -18.34 1.24 -3.91
N ILE A 151 -18.30 0.28 -4.85
CA ILE A 151 -17.10 0.04 -5.68
C ILE A 151 -16.76 1.32 -6.46
N GLU A 152 -17.77 1.99 -7.03
CA GLU A 152 -17.58 3.22 -7.80
C GLU A 152 -17.08 4.38 -6.93
N GLU A 153 -17.51 4.47 -5.68
CA GLU A 153 -16.99 5.47 -4.73
C GLU A 153 -15.55 5.17 -4.32
N ALA A 154 -15.22 3.91 -4.08
CA ALA A 154 -13.86 3.48 -3.76
C ALA A 154 -12.90 3.74 -4.93
N GLU A 155 -13.32 3.48 -6.17
CA GLU A 155 -12.56 3.81 -7.38
C GLU A 155 -12.32 5.32 -7.50
N ARG A 156 -13.33 6.16 -7.21
CA ARG A 156 -13.15 7.62 -7.22
C ARG A 156 -12.16 8.07 -6.16
N VAL A 157 -12.22 7.50 -4.96
CA VAL A 157 -11.23 7.79 -3.90
C VAL A 157 -9.84 7.35 -4.33
N PHE A 158 -9.70 6.18 -4.93
CA PHE A 158 -8.42 5.70 -5.46
C PHE A 158 -7.86 6.63 -6.54
N GLN A 159 -8.69 7.05 -7.50
CA GLN A 159 -8.28 8.02 -8.54
C GLN A 159 -7.91 9.39 -7.96
N ASP A 160 -8.64 9.86 -6.96
CA ASP A 160 -8.32 11.11 -6.25
C ASP A 160 -6.97 10.96 -5.52
N PHE A 161 -6.70 9.81 -4.90
CA PHE A 161 -5.43 9.51 -4.25
C PHE A 161 -4.27 9.45 -5.25
N GLU A 162 -4.40 8.71 -6.36
CA GLU A 162 -3.36 8.60 -7.38
C GLU A 162 -2.94 9.97 -7.94
N ARG A 163 -3.86 10.93 -8.01
CA ARG A 163 -3.58 12.29 -8.51
C ARG A 163 -2.90 13.22 -7.50
N ASN A 164 -3.11 13.00 -6.20
CA ASN A 164 -2.80 14.00 -5.17
C ASN A 164 -1.84 13.51 -4.08
N HIS A 165 -1.50 12.22 -4.05
CA HIS A 165 -0.56 11.67 -3.08
C HIS A 165 0.85 12.26 -3.24
N ASN A 166 1.68 12.13 -2.21
CA ASN A 166 3.08 12.55 -2.27
C ASN A 166 3.84 11.87 -3.43
N PRO A 167 4.33 12.62 -4.44
CA PRO A 167 5.02 12.06 -5.60
C PRO A 167 6.32 11.31 -5.25
N GLY A 168 6.85 11.49 -4.04
CA GLY A 168 7.99 10.71 -3.55
C GLY A 168 7.69 9.20 -3.42
N TRP A 169 6.41 8.81 -3.39
CA TRP A 169 6.01 7.40 -3.37
C TRP A 169 5.96 6.75 -4.77
N ASP A 170 5.91 7.57 -5.83
CA ASP A 170 5.86 7.10 -7.21
C ASP A 170 7.22 6.60 -7.69
N LEU A 171 7.24 5.39 -8.23
CA LEU A 171 8.41 4.77 -8.83
C LEU A 171 8.24 4.61 -10.34
N ARG A 172 9.31 4.84 -11.09
CA ARG A 172 9.39 4.65 -12.54
C ARG A 172 9.24 3.18 -12.96
N LEU A 173 9.39 2.26 -12.01
CA LEU A 173 9.24 0.83 -12.19
C LEU A 173 7.99 0.36 -11.43
N PHE A 174 7.06 -0.22 -12.16
CA PHE A 174 5.81 -0.75 -11.59
C PHE A 174 5.95 -2.17 -11.04
N ILE A 175 7.03 -2.88 -11.41
CA ILE A 175 7.28 -4.28 -11.01
C ILE A 175 8.12 -4.29 -9.74
N ARG A 176 7.52 -4.74 -8.63
CA ARG A 176 8.16 -4.73 -7.30
C ARG A 176 9.40 -5.61 -7.22
N GLU A 177 9.40 -6.73 -7.92
CA GLU A 177 10.55 -7.62 -8.01
C GLU A 177 11.74 -6.92 -8.69
N TYR A 178 11.50 -5.97 -9.60
CA TYR A 178 12.58 -5.20 -10.21
C TYR A 178 13.12 -4.13 -9.27
N ILE A 179 12.27 -3.55 -8.41
CA ILE A 179 12.71 -2.66 -7.33
C ILE A 179 13.65 -3.43 -6.40
N PHE A 180 13.27 -4.65 -6.01
CA PHE A 180 14.13 -5.53 -5.20
C PHE A 180 15.50 -5.76 -5.84
N LEU A 181 15.52 -6.20 -7.10
CA LEU A 181 16.77 -6.48 -7.83
C LEU A 181 17.62 -5.21 -7.98
N TYR A 182 17.00 -4.05 -8.20
CA TYR A 182 17.68 -2.76 -8.24
C TYR A 182 18.34 -2.44 -6.90
N ILE A 183 17.60 -2.52 -5.79
CA ILE A 183 18.13 -2.28 -4.45
C ILE A 183 19.27 -3.26 -4.13
N ALA A 184 19.10 -4.54 -4.45
CA ALA A 184 20.11 -5.56 -4.22
C ALA A 184 21.41 -5.28 -5.00
N ARG A 185 21.29 -4.71 -6.21
CA ARG A 185 22.43 -4.42 -7.08
C ARG A 185 23.12 -3.09 -6.76
N PHE A 186 22.34 -2.04 -6.51
CA PHE A 186 22.81 -0.66 -6.44
C PHE A 186 22.76 -0.03 -5.05
N GLY A 187 22.12 -0.70 -4.08
CA GLY A 187 21.89 -0.16 -2.74
C GLY A 187 20.84 0.95 -2.69
N LEU A 188 20.51 1.41 -1.48
CA LEU A 188 19.44 2.39 -1.27
C LEU A 188 19.82 3.81 -1.75
N GLN A 189 21.10 4.14 -1.80
CA GLN A 189 21.61 5.46 -2.18
C GLN A 189 21.30 5.86 -3.63
N LYS A 190 20.92 4.90 -4.49
CA LYS A 190 20.54 5.12 -5.89
C LYS A 190 19.03 5.12 -6.11
N LEU A 191 18.23 5.11 -5.04
CA LEU A 191 16.78 5.04 -5.14
C LEU A 191 16.08 6.33 -5.57
N PRO A 192 16.58 7.54 -5.29
CA PRO A 192 16.03 8.74 -5.90
C PRO A 192 16.02 8.71 -7.44
N ASP A 193 16.87 7.87 -8.06
CA ASP A 193 16.88 7.65 -9.51
C ASP A 193 15.64 6.87 -10.00
N LEU A 194 15.03 6.05 -9.13
CA LEU A 194 13.80 5.32 -9.40
C LEU A 194 12.54 6.15 -9.13
N GLN A 195 12.62 7.23 -8.36
CA GLN A 195 11.46 8.07 -8.08
C GLN A 195 11.08 8.92 -9.30
N TYR A 196 9.78 9.19 -9.43
CA TYR A 196 9.33 10.19 -10.38
C TYR A 196 9.78 11.56 -9.89
N GLN A 197 10.70 12.20 -10.62
CA GLN A 197 10.96 13.61 -10.40
C GLN A 197 10.02 14.37 -11.31
N ALA A 198 9.01 15.04 -10.72
CA ALA A 198 8.24 16.01 -11.46
C ALA A 198 9.24 16.96 -12.14
N ALA A 199 9.27 16.95 -13.47
CA ALA A 199 10.04 17.94 -14.19
C ALA A 199 9.60 19.31 -13.66
N LYS A 200 10.55 20.15 -13.21
CA LYS A 200 10.25 21.56 -12.98
C LYS A 200 9.76 22.11 -14.32
N ILE A 201 8.44 22.14 -14.53
CA ILE A 201 7.84 22.88 -15.63
C ILE A 201 8.07 24.34 -15.26
N VAL A 202 9.20 24.88 -15.70
CA VAL A 202 9.43 26.32 -15.72
C VAL A 202 8.34 26.87 -16.64
N GLY A 203 7.46 27.68 -16.06
CA GLY A 203 6.20 28.10 -16.66
C GLY A 203 6.36 28.59 -18.10
N ALA A 204 5.70 27.88 -19.01
CA ALA A 204 5.22 28.48 -20.25
C ALA A 204 3.70 28.47 -20.15
N ALA A 205 3.12 29.65 -19.92
CA ALA A 205 1.68 29.83 -20.06
C ALA A 205 1.27 29.38 -21.47
N PRO A 206 0.19 28.60 -21.63
CA PRO A 206 -0.28 28.25 -22.96
C PRO A 206 -0.80 29.51 -23.65
N SER A 207 -0.04 30.04 -24.62
CA SER A 207 -0.53 31.08 -25.51
C SER A 207 -1.51 30.46 -26.49
N LEU A 208 -2.79 30.81 -26.36
CA LEU A 208 -3.77 30.62 -27.42
C LEU A 208 -3.48 31.61 -28.55
N ALA A 209 -2.52 31.25 -29.41
CA ALA A 209 -2.25 31.95 -30.64
C ALA A 209 -1.98 30.95 -31.77
N GLY A 210 -3.00 30.74 -32.60
CA GLY A 210 -2.84 30.41 -34.01
C GLY A 210 -2.80 28.93 -34.36
N LYS A 211 -3.96 28.37 -34.73
CA LYS A 211 -4.14 27.76 -36.06
C LYS A 211 -5.53 28.12 -36.58
N MET A 212 -5.54 28.49 -37.87
CA MET A 212 -6.62 29.05 -38.68
C MET A 212 -7.94 28.31 -38.60
#